data_AF-A0A8S9WMN2-F1
#
_entry.id   AF-A0A8S9WMN2-F1
#
_cell.length_a   1.000
_cell.length_b   1.000
_cell.length_c   1.000
_cell.angle_alpha   90.00
_cell.angle_beta   90.00
_cell.angle_gamma   90.00
#
_symmetry.space_group_name_H-M   'P 1'
#
loop_
_entity.id
_entity.type
_entity.pdbx_description
1 polymer ?
#
loop_
_entity_poly.entity_id
_entity_poly.type
_entity_poly.pdbx_seq_one_letter_code
_entity_poly.pdbx_strand_id
1 'polypeptide(L)'
;MIIPLGAEKGKYTLNEFIIGSLLVNPYCIAYWSALNFYGLTEQIPNTVFLQTTARKKKQATEIFGVRYRIVRIKEEKFFGIRKEWIEDTQVNITDKSG
;
A
#
# COMPACT_ATOMS: atom_id res chain seq x y z
N MET A 1 23.60 6.84 16.29
CA MET A 1 23.35 7.22 14.88
C MET A 1 22.51 8.49 14.92
N ILE A 2 23.07 9.60 14.45
CA ILE A 2 22.43 10.93 14.52
C ILE A 2 21.67 11.12 13.21
N ILE A 3 20.36 11.31 13.31
CA ILE A 3 19.53 11.63 12.13
C ILE A 3 19.72 13.13 11.88
N PRO A 4 20.20 13.57 10.70
CA PRO A 4 20.40 14.98 10.46
C PRO A 4 19.05 15.70 10.31
N LEU A 5 18.86 16.73 11.14
CA LEU A 5 17.71 17.62 11.25
C LEU A 5 17.53 18.57 10.03
N GLY A 6 17.88 18.10 8.83
CA GLY A 6 17.85 18.89 7.59
C GLY A 6 17.52 18.11 6.32
N ALA A 7 17.04 16.86 6.44
CA ALA A 7 16.49 16.18 5.28
C ALA A 7 15.11 16.76 4.98
N GLU A 8 15.00 17.53 3.90
CA GLU A 8 13.72 17.88 3.28
C GLU A 8 12.90 16.59 3.10
N LYS A 9 11.95 16.35 4.01
CA LYS A 9 11.19 15.11 4.16
C LYS A 9 10.30 14.75 2.94
N GLY A 10 10.37 15.55 1.88
CA GLY A 10 9.47 15.50 0.72
C GLY A 10 10.12 15.30 -0.66
N LYS A 11 11.46 15.28 -0.81
CA LYS A 11 12.05 15.11 -2.17
C LYS A 11 12.24 13.65 -2.61
N TYR A 12 12.22 12.69 -1.69
CA TYR A 12 12.47 11.28 -2.00
C TYR A 12 11.62 10.29 -1.20
N THR A 13 10.64 10.76 -0.42
CA THR A 13 9.75 9.84 0.31
C THR A 13 8.71 9.33 -0.68
N LEU A 14 9.01 8.19 -1.31
CA LEU A 14 8.09 7.51 -2.21
C LEU A 14 6.78 7.22 -1.45
N ASN A 15 5.63 7.54 -2.06
CA ASN A 15 4.32 7.30 -1.47
C ASN A 15 4.19 5.83 -1.01
N GLU A 16 3.58 5.60 0.16
CA GLU A 16 3.45 4.28 0.76
C GLU A 16 2.72 3.27 -0.14
N PHE A 17 1.76 3.70 -0.95
CA PHE A 17 1.06 2.81 -1.88
C PHE A 17 1.94 2.42 -3.07
N ILE A 18 2.82 3.33 -3.51
CA ILE A 18 3.86 3.00 -4.50
C ILE A 18 4.85 2.01 -3.89
N ILE A 19 5.34 2.22 -2.66
CA ILE A 19 6.21 1.24 -1.99
C ILE A 19 5.51 -0.12 -1.91
N GLY A 20 4.25 -0.14 -1.48
CA GLY A 20 3.43 -1.34 -1.39
C GLY A 20 3.36 -2.11 -2.72
N SER A 21 3.17 -1.39 -3.84
CA SER A 21 3.10 -1.98 -5.17
C SER A 21 4.31 -2.82 -5.56
N LEU A 22 5.48 -2.47 -5.02
CA LEU A 22 6.75 -3.12 -5.33
C LEU A 22 6.99 -4.35 -4.46
N LEU A 23 6.19 -4.56 -3.41
CA LEU A 23 6.43 -5.65 -2.47
C LEU A 23 6.01 -7.02 -3.01
N VAL A 24 4.92 -7.12 -3.78
CA VAL A 24 4.38 -8.40 -4.21
C VAL A 24 3.67 -8.27 -5.56
N ASN A 25 3.61 -9.35 -6.34
CA ASN A 25 2.88 -9.40 -7.60
C ASN A 25 2.19 -10.77 -7.75
N PRO A 26 0.90 -10.84 -8.16
CA PRO A 26 -0.03 -9.70 -8.33
C PRO A 26 -0.32 -9.02 -6.99
N TYR A 27 -0.67 -7.74 -7.02
CA TYR A 27 -1.07 -6.99 -5.82
C TYR A 27 -2.27 -6.08 -6.08
N CYS A 28 -2.91 -5.73 -4.97
CA CYS A 28 -3.81 -4.60 -4.90
C CYS A 28 -3.80 -4.02 -3.47
N ILE A 29 -3.79 -2.69 -3.35
CA ILE A 29 -4.00 -1.99 -2.08
C ILE A 29 -5.47 -2.16 -1.67
N ALA A 30 -5.73 -2.62 -0.46
CA ALA A 30 -7.05 -3.10 -0.06
C ALA A 30 -7.45 -2.67 1.37
N TYR A 31 -8.69 -3.00 1.74
CA TYR A 31 -9.25 -2.78 3.07
C TYR A 31 -9.18 -1.30 3.51
N TRP A 32 -8.78 -1.04 4.75
CA TRP A 32 -8.65 0.30 5.32
C TRP A 32 -7.77 1.23 4.48
N SER A 33 -6.74 0.69 3.80
CA SER A 33 -5.87 1.49 2.93
C SER A 33 -6.59 2.02 1.70
N ALA A 34 -7.46 1.21 1.08
CA ALA A 34 -8.28 1.65 -0.04
C ALA A 34 -9.36 2.66 0.41
N LEU A 35 -9.97 2.45 1.59
CA LEU A 35 -10.95 3.41 2.14
C LEU A 35 -10.30 4.76 2.44
N ASN A 36 -9.10 4.76 3.05
CA ASN A 36 -8.32 5.96 3.30
C ASN A 36 -7.96 6.70 2.00
N PHE A 37 -7.55 5.98 0.95
CA PHE A 37 -7.27 6.56 -0.37
C PHE A 37 -8.46 7.38 -0.91
N TYR A 38 -9.70 6.87 -0.76
CA TYR A 38 -10.90 7.56 -1.23
C TYR A 38 -11.40 8.67 -0.29
N GLY A 39 -10.52 9.23 0.55
CA GLY A 39 -10.81 10.38 1.41
C GLY A 39 -11.79 10.07 2.54
N LEU A 40 -11.98 8.79 2.90
CA LEU A 40 -12.90 8.41 3.97
C LEU A 40 -12.28 8.51 5.37
N THR A 41 -10.97 8.79 5.48
CA THR A 41 -10.28 8.89 6.78
C THR A 41 -9.16 9.94 6.73
N GLU A 42 -8.99 10.74 7.80
CA GLU A 42 -7.95 11.80 7.91
C GLU A 42 -6.65 11.33 8.58
N GLN A 43 -6.57 10.07 9.04
CA GLN A 43 -5.39 9.55 9.73
C GLN A 43 -4.45 8.79 8.80
N ILE A 44 -3.15 9.06 8.92
CA ILE A 44 -2.07 8.31 8.26
C ILE A 44 -2.16 6.84 8.69
N PRO A 45 -2.36 5.88 7.77
CA PRO A 45 -2.39 4.47 8.14
C PRO A 45 -1.02 4.04 8.65
N ASN A 46 -0.92 3.71 9.94
CA ASN A 46 0.26 2.99 10.48
C ASN A 46 0.44 1.60 9.83
N THR A 47 -0.50 1.17 8.98
CA THR A 47 -0.41 -0.07 8.22
C THR A 47 -1.05 0.06 6.83
N VAL A 48 -0.30 -0.26 5.79
CA VAL A 48 -0.77 -0.45 4.41
C VAL A 48 -1.11 -1.92 4.20
N PHE A 49 -2.34 -2.20 3.79
CA PHE A 49 -2.79 -3.55 3.48
C PHE A 49 -2.73 -3.81 1.97
N LEU A 50 -2.13 -4.93 1.63
CA LEU A 50 -2.07 -5.46 0.28
C LEU A 50 -2.75 -6.82 0.24
N GLN A 51 -3.53 -7.06 -0.79
CA GLN A 51 -3.97 -8.41 -1.11
C GLN A 51 -3.22 -8.98 -2.32
N THR A 52 -3.05 -10.28 -2.34
CA THR A 52 -2.38 -11.01 -3.41
C THR A 52 -2.93 -12.44 -3.52
N THR A 53 -2.86 -13.03 -4.70
CA THR A 53 -3.09 -14.47 -4.90
C THR A 53 -1.79 -15.29 -4.74
N ALA A 54 -0.63 -14.62 -4.86
CA ALA A 54 0.68 -15.26 -4.78
C ALA A 54 0.99 -15.72 -3.35
N ARG A 55 1.75 -16.82 -3.25
CA ARG A 55 2.27 -17.27 -1.98
C ARG A 55 3.50 -16.44 -1.61
N LYS A 56 3.44 -15.74 -0.47
CA LYS A 56 4.58 -15.02 0.07
C LYS A 56 4.91 -15.49 1.48
N LYS A 57 6.19 -15.82 1.73
CA LYS A 57 6.67 -16.28 3.05
C LYS A 57 6.58 -15.17 4.09
N LYS A 58 7.02 -13.95 3.74
CA LYS A 58 6.94 -12.77 4.60
C LYS A 58 5.63 -12.02 4.35
N GLN A 59 4.66 -12.19 5.25
CA GLN A 59 3.33 -11.56 5.17
C GLN A 59 3.26 -10.18 5.83
N ALA A 60 4.31 -9.76 6.54
CA ALA A 60 4.41 -8.41 7.08
C ALA A 60 5.84 -7.90 7.01
N THR A 61 6.03 -6.64 6.65
CA THR A 61 7.33 -5.96 6.71
C THR A 61 7.12 -4.50 7.11
N GLU A 62 8.13 -3.88 7.71
CA GLU A 62 8.11 -2.45 8.02
C GLU A 62 9.15 -1.75 7.14
N ILE A 63 8.77 -0.61 6.54
CA ILE A 63 9.63 0.21 5.69
C ILE A 63 9.32 1.67 6.02
N PHE A 64 10.34 2.45 6.37
CA PHE A 64 10.21 3.86 6.77
C PHE A 64 9.17 4.12 7.88
N GLY A 65 9.02 3.19 8.83
CA GLY A 65 8.04 3.29 9.92
C GLY A 65 6.59 2.97 9.50
N VAL A 66 6.36 2.62 8.24
CA VAL A 66 5.06 2.15 7.74
C VAL A 66 5.06 0.62 7.71
N ARG A 67 4.06 0.01 8.33
CA ARG A 67 3.88 -1.45 8.28
C ARG A 67 3.12 -1.85 7.03
N TYR A 68 3.60 -2.85 6.31
CA TYR A 68 2.95 -3.42 5.14
C TYR A 68 2.47 -4.81 5.48
N ARG A 69 1.17 -5.06 5.37
CA ARG A 69 0.55 -6.37 5.65
C ARG A 69 0.01 -6.96 4.35
N ILE A 70 0.53 -8.13 4.00
CA ILE A 70 0.22 -8.85 2.77
C ILE A 70 -0.72 -9.99 3.11
N VAL A 71 -1.96 -9.88 2.64
CA VAL A 71 -3.03 -10.85 2.83
C VAL A 71 -3.13 -11.71 1.58
N ARG A 72 -2.94 -13.02 1.75
CA ARG A 72 -3.17 -13.95 0.65
C ARG A 72 -4.66 -14.27 0.56
N ILE A 73 -5.22 -14.11 -0.62
CA ILE A 73 -6.60 -14.48 -0.92
C ILE A 73 -6.67 -15.49 -2.06
N LYS A 74 -7.84 -16.12 -2.21
CA LYS A 74 -8.13 -16.97 -3.37
C LYS A 74 -8.32 -16.09 -4.61
N GLU A 75 -8.04 -16.66 -5.78
CA GLU A 75 -8.20 -15.97 -7.06
C GLU A 75 -9.64 -15.49 -7.31
N GLU A 76 -10.64 -16.27 -6.91
CA GLU A 76 -12.07 -15.91 -6.96
C GLU A 76 -12.43 -14.63 -6.18
N LYS A 77 -11.57 -14.20 -5.23
CA LYS A 77 -11.76 -13.00 -4.43
C LYS A 77 -10.92 -11.82 -4.91
N PHE A 78 -10.06 -12.00 -5.92
CA PHE A 78 -9.14 -10.99 -6.41
C PHE A 78 -9.79 -10.21 -7.57
N PHE A 79 -10.78 -9.39 -7.24
CA PHE A 79 -11.54 -8.58 -8.20
C PHE A 79 -11.79 -7.16 -7.68
N GLY A 80 -12.47 -6.32 -8.47
CA GLY A 80 -12.84 -4.96 -8.06
C GLY A 80 -11.63 -4.02 -7.97
N ILE A 81 -10.63 -4.21 -8.84
CA ILE A 81 -9.37 -3.46 -8.82
C ILE A 81 -9.45 -2.30 -9.82
N ARG A 82 -9.17 -1.09 -9.36
CA ARG A 82 -8.97 0.11 -10.18
C ARG A 82 -7.50 0.49 -10.24
N LYS A 83 -7.09 1.09 -11.35
CA LYS A 83 -5.79 1.74 -11.48
C LYS A 83 -5.95 3.21 -11.17
N GLU A 84 -5.37 3.65 -10.07
CA GLU A 84 -5.44 5.02 -9.60
C GLU A 84 -4.06 5.68 -9.77
N TRP A 85 -4.06 6.96 -10.12
CA TRP A 85 -2.82 7.73 -10.21
C TRP A 85 -2.42 8.24 -8.83
N ILE A 86 -1.20 7.93 -8.43
CA ILE A 86 -0.54 8.46 -7.23
C ILE A 86 0.76 9.08 -7.69
N GLU A 87 0.88 10.40 -7.56
CA GLU A 87 1.96 11.16 -8.18
C GLU A 87 2.03 10.81 -9.68
N ASP A 88 3.17 10.32 -10.17
CA ASP A 88 3.37 9.91 -11.57
C ASP A 88 3.28 8.39 -11.78
N THR A 89 2.73 7.64 -10.82
CA THR A 89 2.65 6.17 -10.86
C THR A 89 1.21 5.65 -10.79
N GLN A 90 0.88 4.67 -11.63
CA GLN A 90 -0.40 3.95 -11.53
C GLN A 90 -0.31 2.83 -10.50
N VAL A 91 -1.23 2.82 -9.54
CA VAL A 91 -1.30 1.82 -8.47
C VAL A 91 -2.65 1.10 -8.48
N ASN A 92 -2.63 -0.21 -8.32
CA ASN A 92 -3.82 -1.03 -8.19
C ASN A 92 -4.45 -0.87 -6.80
N ILE A 93 -5.68 -0.37 -6.72
CA ILE A 93 -6.44 -0.15 -5.46
C ILE A 93 -7.83 -0.80 -5.59
N THR A 94 -8.34 -1.42 -4.53
CA THR A 94 -9.70 -1.98 -4.54
C THR A 94 -10.72 -0.86 -4.56
N ASP A 95 -11.76 -1.01 -5.38
CA ASP A 95 -12.94 -0.15 -5.34
C ASP A 95 -13.57 -0.15 -3.93
N LYS A 96 -14.34 0.90 -3.62
CA LYS A 96 -15.07 1.10 -2.37
C LYS A 96 -16.01 -0.06 -1.98
N SER A 97 -16.29 -0.96 -2.92
CA SER A 97 -17.21 -2.10 -2.78
C SER A 97 -16.56 -3.41 -2.29
N GLY A 98 -15.24 -3.44 -2.05
CA GLY A 98 -14.47 -4.65 -1.71
C GLY A 98 -14.60 -5.15 -0.27
#